data_AF-A0A3D3I3N3-F1
#
_entry.id   AF-A0A3D3I3N3-F1
#
_cell.length_a   1.000
_cell.length_b   1.000
_cell.length_c   1.000
_cell.angle_alpha   90.00
_cell.angle_beta   90.00
_cell.angle_gamma   90.00
#
_symmetry.space_group_name_H-M   'P 1'
#
loop_
_entity.id
_entity.type
_entity.pdbx_description
1 polymer ?
#
loop_
_entity_poly.entity_id
_entity_poly.type
_entity_poly.pdbx_seq_one_letter_code
_entity_poly.pdbx_strand_id
1 'polypeptide(L)'
;ATIANMAPEYGATCGLFPVDAETIRYLRTSGRDETHIARVEAYYRAQNLFHSADMPEAEYSSTLSLDLGDVQPSVAGPKRPQDRSILSQAQASFRNVFPHREKTPAVLNDGDVVIAAITSCTNT
;
A
#
# COMPACT_ATOMS: atom_id res chain seq x y z
N ALA A 1 -6.06 -4.44 0.36
CA ALA A 1 -6.71 -3.35 -0.40
C ALA A 1 -5.72 -2.28 -0.85
N THR A 2 -4.93 -1.70 0.06
CA THR A 2 -3.99 -0.60 -0.22
C THR A 2 -3.02 -0.85 -1.38
N ILE A 3 -2.37 -2.02 -1.44
CA ILE A 3 -1.43 -2.35 -2.54
C ILE A 3 -2.14 -2.35 -3.89
N ALA A 4 -3.29 -3.00 -3.99
CA ALA A 4 -4.08 -3.06 -5.22
C ALA A 4 -4.63 -1.68 -5.64
N ASN A 5 -4.96 -0.82 -4.67
CA ASN A 5 -5.41 0.55 -4.94
C ASN A 5 -4.32 1.39 -5.62
N MET A 6 -3.05 1.13 -5.30
CA MET A 6 -1.90 1.84 -5.88
C MET A 6 -1.46 1.29 -7.26
N ALA A 7 -2.24 0.41 -7.90
CA ALA A 7 -1.89 -0.18 -9.20
C ALA A 7 -1.57 0.84 -10.30
N PRO A 8 -2.33 1.95 -10.46
CA PRO A 8 -2.01 2.98 -11.44
C PRO A 8 -0.63 3.63 -11.19
N GLU A 9 -0.21 3.78 -9.95
CA GLU A 9 1.03 4.48 -9.55
C GLU A 9 2.29 3.70 -9.95
N TYR A 10 2.23 2.36 -9.96
CA TYR A 10 3.32 1.51 -10.46
C TYR A 10 3.07 0.97 -11.87
N GLY A 11 2.03 1.45 -12.56
CA GLY A 11 1.78 1.21 -13.98
C GLY A 11 1.13 -0.13 -14.32
N ALA A 12 0.55 -0.84 -13.35
CA ALA A 12 -0.16 -2.08 -13.62
C ALA A 12 -1.63 -1.83 -14.02
N THR A 13 -2.17 -2.68 -14.89
CA THR A 13 -3.59 -2.67 -15.23
C THR A 13 -4.48 -3.04 -14.04
N CYS A 14 -4.05 -4.01 -13.23
CA CYS A 14 -4.75 -4.42 -12.02
C CYS A 14 -3.76 -5.01 -10.99
N GLY A 15 -4.11 -4.89 -9.70
CA GLY A 15 -3.47 -5.63 -8.61
C GLY A 15 -4.46 -6.67 -8.06
N LEU A 16 -4.16 -7.96 -8.24
CA LEU A 16 -5.03 -9.06 -7.85
C LEU A 16 -4.48 -9.78 -6.62
N PHE A 17 -5.37 -10.02 -5.67
CA PHE A 17 -5.12 -10.85 -4.50
C PHE A 17 -6.17 -11.96 -4.51
N PRO A 18 -5.78 -13.25 -4.58
CA PRO A 18 -6.73 -14.36 -4.60
C PRO A 18 -7.65 -14.38 -3.37
N VAL A 19 -8.87 -14.89 -3.55
CA VAL A 19 -9.80 -15.08 -2.43
C VAL A 19 -9.29 -16.21 -1.54
N ASP A 20 -9.17 -15.95 -0.25
CA ASP A 20 -8.61 -16.86 0.73
C ASP A 20 -9.40 -16.79 2.07
N ALA A 21 -8.87 -17.46 3.10
CA ALA A 21 -9.47 -17.44 4.44
C ALA A 21 -9.52 -16.02 5.05
N GLU A 22 -8.56 -15.15 4.74
CA GLU A 22 -8.55 -13.77 5.21
C GLU A 22 -9.67 -12.95 4.55
N THR A 23 -9.94 -13.19 3.27
CA THR A 23 -11.08 -12.61 2.55
C THR A 23 -12.40 -13.02 3.21
N ILE A 24 -12.56 -14.29 3.57
CA ILE A 24 -13.73 -14.80 4.30
C ILE A 24 -13.85 -14.14 5.68
N ARG A 25 -12.74 -14.02 6.41
CA ARG A 25 -12.70 -13.30 7.70
C ARG A 25 -13.16 -11.86 7.53
N TYR A 26 -12.68 -11.16 6.51
CA TYR A 26 -13.04 -9.78 6.22
C TYR A 26 -14.54 -9.63 5.91
N LEU A 27 -15.12 -10.52 5.10
CA LEU A 27 -16.57 -10.51 4.84
C LEU A 27 -17.37 -10.65 6.13
N ARG A 28 -16.95 -11.55 7.03
CA ARG A 28 -17.57 -11.72 8.35
C ARG A 28 -17.44 -10.49 9.22
N THR A 29 -16.23 -9.95 9.39
CA THR A 29 -15.98 -8.77 10.25
C THR A 29 -16.67 -7.51 9.73
N SER A 30 -16.90 -7.44 8.42
CA SER A 30 -17.64 -6.35 7.79
C SER A 30 -19.16 -6.57 7.78
N GLY A 31 -19.67 -7.59 8.48
CA GLY A 31 -21.09 -7.78 8.75
C GLY A 31 -21.89 -8.44 7.64
N ARG A 32 -21.25 -9.20 6.75
CA ARG A 32 -21.98 -9.99 5.73
C ARG A 32 -22.62 -11.21 6.38
N ASP A 33 -23.80 -11.57 5.88
CA ASP A 33 -24.56 -12.72 6.38
C ASP A 33 -23.82 -14.05 6.12
N GLU A 34 -23.90 -14.98 7.06
CA GLU A 34 -23.20 -16.28 6.94
C GLU A 34 -23.66 -17.10 5.73
N THR A 35 -24.93 -17.00 5.30
CA THR A 35 -25.38 -17.69 4.09
C THR A 35 -24.77 -17.07 2.82
N HIS A 36 -24.45 -15.78 2.83
CA HIS A 36 -23.72 -15.14 1.75
C HIS A 36 -22.25 -15.59 1.76
N ILE A 37 -21.62 -15.57 2.93
CA ILE A 37 -20.22 -15.98 3.09
C ILE A 37 -20.01 -17.42 2.64
N ALA A 38 -20.88 -18.34 3.08
CA ALA A 38 -20.83 -19.74 2.68
C ALA A 38 -20.98 -19.93 1.16
N ARG A 39 -21.83 -19.13 0.50
CA ARG A 39 -21.98 -19.15 -0.96
C ARG A 39 -20.73 -18.67 -1.67
N VAL A 40 -20.12 -17.58 -1.21
CA VAL A 40 -18.87 -17.05 -1.77
C VAL A 40 -17.78 -18.11 -1.68
N GLU A 41 -17.56 -18.68 -0.49
CA GLU A 41 -16.53 -19.69 -0.29
C GLU A 41 -16.77 -20.93 -1.16
N ALA A 42 -18.00 -21.48 -1.15
CA ALA A 42 -18.35 -22.65 -1.95
C ALA A 42 -18.13 -22.41 -3.45
N TYR A 43 -18.48 -21.22 -3.95
CA TYR A 43 -18.29 -20.84 -5.34
C TYR A 43 -16.81 -20.82 -5.75
N TYR A 44 -15.95 -20.15 -4.98
CA TYR A 44 -14.52 -20.06 -5.28
C TYR A 44 -13.83 -21.42 -5.14
N ARG A 45 -14.24 -22.25 -4.18
CA ARG A 45 -13.74 -23.63 -4.04
C ARG A 45 -14.14 -24.51 -5.21
N ALA A 46 -15.40 -24.45 -5.64
CA ALA A 46 -15.90 -25.23 -6.77
C ALA A 46 -15.17 -24.91 -8.10
N GLN A 47 -14.58 -23.72 -8.22
CA GLN A 47 -13.81 -23.31 -9.38
C GLN A 47 -12.30 -23.48 -9.24
N ASN A 48 -11.81 -24.00 -8.11
CA ASN A 48 -10.38 -24.05 -7.78
C ASN A 48 -9.72 -22.65 -7.78
N LEU A 49 -10.47 -21.62 -7.39
CA LEU A 49 -10.01 -20.23 -7.29
C LEU A 49 -9.88 -19.74 -5.84
N PHE A 50 -10.19 -20.60 -4.86
CA PHE A 50 -9.94 -20.33 -3.45
C PHE A 50 -8.50 -20.67 -3.13
N HIS A 51 -7.72 -19.67 -2.72
CA HIS A 51 -6.30 -19.80 -2.43
C HIS A 51 -6.05 -20.40 -1.04
N SER A 52 -5.12 -21.34 -0.99
CA SER A 52 -4.59 -21.97 0.22
C SER A 52 -3.13 -22.37 0.01
N ALA A 53 -2.38 -22.60 1.09
CA ALA A 53 -0.94 -22.85 1.04
C ALA A 53 -0.55 -24.15 0.31
N ASP A 54 -1.48 -25.06 0.13
CA ASP A 54 -1.35 -26.34 -0.57
C ASP A 54 -1.69 -26.26 -2.07
N MET A 55 -2.17 -25.10 -2.55
CA MET A 55 -2.43 -24.90 -3.98
C MET A 55 -1.12 -24.79 -4.77
N PRO A 56 -1.09 -25.28 -6.02
CA PRO A 56 0.05 -25.08 -6.90
C PRO A 56 0.25 -23.57 -7.15
N GLU A 57 1.51 -23.15 -7.20
CA GLU A 57 1.86 -21.78 -7.56
C GLU A 57 1.46 -21.51 -9.02
N ALA A 58 0.93 -20.32 -9.28
CA ALA A 58 0.57 -19.93 -10.64
C ALA A 58 1.83 -19.70 -11.49
N GLU A 59 1.75 -20.02 -12.77
CA GLU A 59 2.83 -19.73 -13.72
C GLU A 59 2.79 -18.25 -14.10
N TYR A 60 3.80 -17.50 -13.66
CA TYR A 60 3.96 -16.08 -14.00
C TYR A 60 5.03 -15.91 -15.08
N SER A 61 4.86 -14.88 -15.92
CA SER A 61 5.88 -14.50 -16.90
C SER A 61 7.17 -13.95 -16.26
N SER A 62 7.06 -13.40 -15.04
CA SER A 62 8.16 -12.94 -14.21
C SER A 62 7.72 -12.92 -12.74
N THR A 63 8.64 -13.27 -11.85
CA THR A 63 8.42 -13.26 -10.40
C THR A 63 9.36 -12.27 -9.74
N LEU A 64 8.83 -11.45 -8.84
CA LEU A 64 9.58 -10.52 -8.01
C LEU A 64 9.40 -10.92 -6.54
N SER A 65 10.46 -10.81 -5.75
CA SER A 65 10.43 -11.07 -4.31
C SER A 65 10.66 -9.78 -3.51
N LEU A 66 10.03 -9.72 -2.34
CA LEU A 66 10.21 -8.67 -1.36
C LEU A 66 10.26 -9.29 0.03
N ASP A 67 11.36 -9.10 0.74
CA ASP A 67 11.44 -9.43 2.16
C ASP A 67 10.76 -8.33 2.97
N LEU A 68 9.74 -8.70 3.75
CA LEU A 68 9.03 -7.76 4.62
C LEU A 68 9.90 -7.29 5.79
N GLY A 69 10.93 -8.04 6.18
CA GLY A 69 11.89 -7.65 7.21
C GLY A 69 12.75 -6.45 6.82
N ASP A 70 12.96 -6.22 5.52
CA ASP A 70 13.72 -5.10 4.99
C ASP A 70 12.88 -3.82 4.83
N VAL A 71 11.56 -3.91 5.03
CA VAL A 71 10.64 -2.78 4.84
C VAL A 71 10.84 -1.77 5.97
N GLN A 72 11.23 -0.55 5.59
CA GLN A 72 11.40 0.58 6.50
C GLN A 72 10.30 1.63 6.28
N PRO A 73 9.85 2.33 7.35
CA PRO A 73 8.97 3.48 7.23
C PRO A 73 9.53 4.49 6.23
N SER A 74 8.69 4.93 5.32
CA SER A 74 9.09 5.85 4.25
C SER A 74 8.04 6.91 4.00
N VAL A 75 8.49 8.02 3.42
CA VAL A 75 7.66 9.11 2.90
C VAL A 75 7.91 9.25 1.40
N ALA A 76 6.91 9.72 0.68
CA ALA A 76 7.02 9.98 -0.76
C ALA A 76 6.91 11.48 -1.04
N GLY A 77 7.77 12.00 -1.91
CA GLY A 77 7.81 13.41 -2.28
C GLY A 77 9.24 13.96 -2.37
N PRO A 78 9.41 15.29 -2.46
CA PRO A 78 8.40 16.34 -2.30
C PRO A 78 7.61 16.65 -3.59
N LYS A 79 7.97 16.06 -4.74
CA LYS A 79 7.38 16.42 -6.04
C LYS A 79 6.53 15.32 -6.68
N ARG A 80 6.89 14.05 -6.50
CA ARG A 80 6.21 12.92 -7.14
C ARG A 80 5.98 11.76 -6.15
N PRO A 81 4.90 10.99 -6.30
CA PRO A 81 4.60 9.87 -5.39
C PRO A 81 5.62 8.72 -5.46
N GLN A 82 6.31 8.56 -6.58
CA GLN A 82 7.40 7.58 -6.73
C GLN A 82 8.73 8.02 -6.10
N ASP A 83 8.85 9.27 -5.65
CA ASP A 83 10.05 9.78 -4.98
C ASP A 83 10.09 9.29 -3.52
N ARG A 84 10.33 7.99 -3.33
CA ARG A 84 10.40 7.36 -2.00
C ARG A 84 11.69 7.74 -1.27
N SER A 85 11.57 8.18 -0.02
CA SER A 85 12.67 8.37 0.91
C SER A 85 12.39 7.67 2.23
N ILE A 86 13.40 7.03 2.83
CA ILE A 86 13.28 6.44 4.16
C ILE A 86 13.00 7.58 5.15
N LEU A 87 12.05 7.38 6.06
CA LEU A 87 11.62 8.43 7.00
C LEU A 87 12.78 8.97 7.84
N SER A 88 13.71 8.10 8.26
CA SER A 88 14.93 8.49 8.99
C SER A 88 15.85 9.43 8.20
N GLN A 89 15.71 9.48 6.86
CA GLN A 89 16.48 10.32 5.96
C GLN A 89 15.70 11.54 5.45
N ALA A 90 14.45 11.74 5.88
CA ALA A 90 13.58 12.79 5.36
C ALA A 90 14.22 14.20 5.46
N GLN A 91 14.88 14.51 6.58
CA GLN A 91 15.56 15.81 6.77
C GLN A 91 16.71 16.01 5.77
N ALA A 92 17.53 14.97 5.55
CA ALA A 92 18.64 15.03 4.62
C ALA A 92 18.12 15.15 3.17
N SER A 93 17.08 14.39 2.82
CA SER A 93 16.43 14.47 1.51
C SER A 93 15.86 15.86 1.23
N PHE A 94 15.17 16.45 2.20
CA PHE A 94 14.65 17.82 2.09
C PHE A 94 15.75 18.85 1.81
N ARG A 95 16.85 18.81 2.59
CA ARG A 95 17.98 19.74 2.44
C ARG A 95 18.71 19.59 1.10
N ASN A 96 18.74 18.39 0.53
CA ASN A 96 19.33 18.16 -0.79
C ASN A 96 18.50 18.78 -1.92
N VAL A 97 17.18 18.80 -1.79
CA VAL A 97 16.27 19.37 -2.80
C VAL A 97 16.13 20.89 -2.65
N PHE A 98 16.18 21.40 -1.41
CA PHE A 98 16.03 22.81 -1.08
C PHE A 98 17.29 23.32 -0.36
N PRO A 99 18.32 23.76 -1.12
CA PRO A 99 19.56 24.28 -0.54
C PRO A 99 19.29 25.56 0.26
N HIS A 100 20.12 25.76 1.29
CA HIS A 100 19.92 26.80 2.31
C HIS A 100 19.76 28.20 1.70
N ARG A 101 18.66 28.87 2.04
CA ARG A 101 18.48 30.32 1.83
C ARG A 101 18.89 31.08 3.10
N GLU A 102 19.34 32.32 2.93
CA GLU A 102 19.59 33.20 4.07
C GLU A 102 18.30 33.35 4.90
N LYS A 103 18.42 33.06 6.20
CA LYS A 103 17.29 33.17 7.12
C LYS A 103 16.97 34.65 7.34
N THR A 104 15.78 35.06 6.92
CA THR A 104 15.14 36.26 7.45
C THR A 104 14.43 35.92 8.76
N PRO A 105 14.27 36.88 9.71
CA PRO A 105 13.47 36.64 10.91
C PRO A 105 12.04 36.33 10.49
N ALA A 106 11.62 35.08 10.67
CA ALA A 106 10.30 34.60 10.30
C ALA A 106 9.72 33.70 11.40
N VAL A 107 8.40 33.71 11.52
CA VAL A 107 7.66 32.82 12.45
C VAL A 107 7.69 31.37 11.97
N LEU A 108 7.93 31.15 10.68
CA LEU A 108 8.05 29.83 10.03
C LEU A 108 9.43 29.66 9.41
N ASN A 109 9.94 28.43 9.44
CA ASN A 109 11.19 28.00 8.85
C ASN A 109 10.94 27.06 7.65
N ASP A 110 11.94 26.96 6.76
CA ASP A 110 11.93 25.97 5.69
C ASP A 110 11.82 24.55 6.26
N GLY A 111 10.79 23.82 5.82
CA GLY A 111 10.50 22.46 6.26
C GLY A 111 9.45 22.34 7.37
N ASP A 112 8.94 23.47 7.89
CA ASP A 112 7.84 23.45 8.85
C ASP A 112 6.56 22.85 8.21
N VAL A 113 5.91 21.95 8.95
CA VAL A 113 4.66 21.32 8.51
C VAL A 113 3.49 22.26 8.79
N VAL A 114 2.91 22.83 7.72
CA VAL A 114 1.76 23.74 7.81
C VAL A 114 0.41 23.05 7.52
N ILE A 115 0.45 21.84 6.95
CA ILE A 115 -0.73 21.01 6.67
C ILE A 115 -0.40 19.58 7.10
N ALA A 116 -1.25 19.00 7.94
CA ALA A 116 -1.24 17.58 8.28
C ALA A 116 -2.67 17.06 8.19
N ALA A 117 -2.94 16.23 7.18
CA ALA A 117 -4.26 15.72 6.90
C ALA A 117 -4.21 14.20 6.71
N ILE A 118 -5.09 13.49 7.41
CA ILE A 118 -5.33 12.06 7.16
C ILE A 118 -6.48 11.99 6.17
N THR A 119 -6.19 11.57 4.94
CA THR A 119 -7.14 11.58 3.82
C THR A 119 -6.94 10.33 2.96
N SER A 120 -7.78 10.20 1.92
CA SER A 120 -7.79 9.12 0.92
C SER A 120 -8.28 7.76 1.43
N CYS A 121 -9.08 7.09 0.58
CA CYS A 121 -9.50 5.70 0.77
C CYS A 121 -8.33 4.70 0.74
N THR A 122 -7.13 5.12 0.35
CA THR A 122 -5.91 4.31 0.39
C THR A 122 -5.52 3.94 1.83
N ASN A 123 -5.78 4.83 2.78
CA ASN A 123 -5.33 4.72 4.18
C ASN A 123 -6.46 4.74 5.22
N THR A 124 -7.63 5.29 4.88
CA THR A 124 -8.83 5.32 5.75
C THR A 124 -9.69 4.08 5.56
#